data_AF-A0A3G2G3L3-F1
#
_entry.id   AF-A0A3G2G3L3-F1
#
_cell.length_a   1.000
_cell.length_b   1.000
_cell.length_c   1.000
_cell.angle_alpha   90.00
_cell.angle_beta   90.00
_cell.angle_gamma   90.00
#
_symmetry.space_group_name_H-M   'P 1'
#
loop_
_entity.id
_entity.type
_entity.pdbx_description
1 polymer ?
#
loop_
_entity_poly.entity_id
_entity_poly.type
_entity_poly.pdbx_seq_one_letter_code
_entity_poly.pdbx_strand_id
1 'polypeptide(L)'
;MSQLQLLDIIKETLPHFDAGNPSDLIKAEKILKIHQKTNPDLQLNDIENFIEFYKDNGNKYEAILQDENLQKILKNEDFKIDSSQNNILSQPPSLREDFGNDYEENIQNYIQLNIKNNNWKNIRVFYKNYFPIISYENKDLLIDSITTKNNLVRGTIPYTDQYHLLLNQYRHSVDPDFYALQSDIDSAYFNEEILDINNDLANHQHTTQQNKVFLGKIFVALASFDAYTEELRGLLIKNSRIGAKWINPTSEIITVEKKSTRKYIEKEYGKYEEITLLVIYLSLLILISFFLYIKLDEYFWTFPVFEIAFFLLLNKRLNGHYQENPPSNGNLSTRRKIKKLVVKFFILQIYLIIIAISVVIGLGLIALIFASSGVGAVGIVFAIWIIRRIMKR
;
A
#
# COMPACT_ATOMS: atom_id res chain seq x y z
N MET A 1 22.57 30.67 -8.50
CA MET A 1 23.31 29.83 -7.53
C MET A 1 22.37 29.28 -6.45
N SER A 2 22.64 28.12 -5.83
CA SER A 2 21.74 27.53 -4.83
C SER A 2 21.95 28.12 -3.42
N GLN A 3 20.94 28.06 -2.54
CA GLN A 3 21.08 28.57 -1.16
C GLN A 3 22.18 27.82 -0.39
N LEU A 4 22.37 26.52 -0.65
CA LEU A 4 23.48 25.75 -0.07
C LEU A 4 24.83 26.30 -0.50
N GLN A 5 24.99 26.54 -1.80
CA GLN A 5 26.26 26.97 -2.37
C GLN A 5 26.67 28.35 -1.84
N LEU A 6 25.69 29.23 -1.58
CA LEU A 6 25.93 30.52 -0.93
C LEU A 6 26.32 30.35 0.54
N LEU A 7 25.65 29.42 1.25
CA LEU A 7 26.00 29.08 2.62
C LEU A 7 27.41 28.49 2.73
N ASP A 8 27.83 27.67 1.77
CA ASP A 8 29.17 27.09 1.72
C ASP A 8 30.24 28.19 1.57
N ILE A 9 30.05 29.15 0.66
CA ILE A 9 30.94 30.34 0.53
C ILE A 9 31.03 31.11 1.85
N ILE A 10 29.89 31.31 2.52
CA ILE A 10 29.87 32.00 3.82
C ILE A 10 30.64 31.19 4.86
N LYS A 11 30.41 29.87 4.97
CA LYS A 11 31.06 29.00 5.96
C LYS A 11 32.55 28.83 5.70
N GLU A 12 33.04 28.98 4.47
CA GLU A 12 34.48 29.05 4.17
C GLU A 12 35.16 30.26 4.83
N THR A 13 34.46 31.40 4.88
CA THR A 13 35.02 32.67 5.38
C THR A 13 34.61 32.97 6.83
N LEU A 14 33.46 32.44 7.26
CA LEU A 14 32.84 32.60 8.57
C LEU A 14 32.34 31.20 9.06
N PRO A 15 33.24 30.34 9.56
CA PRO A 15 32.93 28.94 9.88
C PRO A 15 31.85 28.72 10.95
N HIS A 16 31.64 29.72 11.81
CA HIS A 16 30.63 29.71 12.86
C HIS A 16 29.46 30.66 12.55
N PHE A 17 29.13 30.81 11.26
CA PHE A 17 27.98 31.60 10.83
C PHE A 17 26.70 31.13 11.53
N ASP A 18 25.99 32.08 12.13
CA ASP A 18 24.68 31.88 12.73
C ASP A 18 23.71 32.94 12.17
N ALA A 19 22.74 32.53 11.37
CA ALA A 19 21.76 33.48 10.83
C ALA A 19 20.81 34.05 11.89
N GLY A 20 20.72 33.43 13.07
CA GLY A 20 20.00 34.00 14.21
C GLY A 20 20.66 35.28 14.76
N ASN A 21 21.93 35.54 14.40
CA ASN A 21 22.67 36.74 14.77
C ASN A 21 22.63 37.78 13.64
N PRO A 22 21.95 38.94 13.82
CA PRO A 22 21.87 39.98 12.78
C PRO A 22 23.23 40.50 12.32
N SER A 23 24.23 40.51 13.21
CA SER A 23 25.59 40.92 12.84
C SER A 23 26.21 39.95 11.83
N ASP A 24 25.95 38.65 11.96
CA ASP A 24 26.53 37.64 11.09
C ASP A 24 25.82 37.59 9.74
N LEU A 25 24.51 37.87 9.68
CA LEU A 25 23.79 38.12 8.43
C LEU A 25 24.38 39.31 7.64
N ILE A 26 24.69 40.42 8.31
CA ILE A 26 25.33 41.58 7.65
C ILE A 26 26.73 41.22 7.13
N LYS A 27 27.49 40.39 7.86
CA LYS A 27 28.79 39.90 7.39
C LYS A 27 28.63 38.98 6.19
N ALA A 28 27.67 38.06 6.22
CA ALA A 28 27.36 37.15 5.13
C ALA A 28 27.01 37.91 3.84
N GLU A 29 26.15 38.93 3.92
CA GLU A 29 25.82 39.78 2.76
C GLU A 29 27.07 40.44 2.16
N LYS A 30 27.96 40.97 3.02
CA LYS A 30 29.23 41.59 2.56
C LYS A 30 30.15 40.56 1.89
N ILE A 31 30.28 39.36 2.46
CA ILE A 31 31.08 38.27 1.88
C ILE A 31 30.55 37.91 0.49
N LEU A 32 29.24 37.67 0.37
CA LEU A 32 28.61 37.31 -0.90
C LEU A 32 28.75 38.42 -1.96
N LYS A 33 28.55 39.70 -1.59
CA LYS A 33 28.75 40.84 -2.52
C LYS A 33 30.20 41.01 -2.96
N ILE A 34 31.18 40.61 -2.14
CA ILE A 34 32.59 40.58 -2.55
C ILE A 34 32.82 39.44 -3.54
N HIS A 35 32.34 38.23 -3.24
CA HIS A 35 32.42 37.08 -4.14
C HIS A 35 31.71 37.32 -5.47
N GLN A 36 30.64 38.10 -5.48
CA GLN A 36 29.93 38.49 -6.70
C GLN A 36 30.81 39.25 -7.69
N LYS A 37 31.76 40.06 -7.19
CA LYS A 37 32.67 40.84 -8.05
C LYS A 37 33.68 39.96 -8.78
N THR A 38 33.95 38.77 -8.24
CA THR A 38 34.95 37.84 -8.76
C THR A 38 34.33 36.61 -9.42
N ASN A 39 33.06 36.29 -9.13
CA ASN A 39 32.33 35.18 -9.71
C ASN A 39 31.17 35.69 -10.59
N PRO A 40 31.26 35.58 -11.93
CA PRO A 40 30.22 36.05 -12.85
C PRO A 40 28.91 35.25 -12.77
N ASP A 41 28.94 34.04 -12.19
CA ASP A 41 27.74 33.18 -12.07
C ASP A 41 26.88 33.54 -10.84
N LEU A 42 27.40 34.38 -9.94
CA LEU A 42 26.68 34.83 -8.76
C LEU A 42 25.89 36.11 -9.07
N GLN A 43 24.56 36.03 -9.03
CA GLN A 43 23.68 37.17 -9.29
C GLN A 43 23.32 37.91 -8.00
N LEU A 44 23.09 39.23 -8.09
CA LEU A 44 22.69 40.04 -6.93
C LEU A 44 21.36 39.54 -6.33
N ASN A 45 20.42 39.15 -7.20
CA ASN A 45 19.12 38.62 -6.79
C ASN A 45 19.24 37.33 -5.96
N ASP A 46 20.23 36.47 -6.27
CA ASP A 46 20.48 35.26 -5.47
C ASP A 46 20.93 35.62 -4.04
N ILE A 47 21.72 36.69 -3.89
CA ILE A 47 22.19 37.18 -2.59
C ILE A 47 21.03 37.79 -1.81
N GLU A 48 20.21 38.62 -2.44
CA GLU A 48 19.05 39.25 -1.81
C GLU A 48 18.06 38.20 -1.29
N ASN A 49 17.70 37.24 -2.15
CA ASN A 49 16.83 36.12 -1.77
C ASN A 49 17.42 35.26 -0.64
N PHE A 50 18.73 35.06 -0.63
CA PHE A 50 19.41 34.33 0.46
C PHE A 50 19.31 35.09 1.79
N ILE A 51 19.59 36.39 1.79
CA ILE A 51 19.56 37.20 3.01
C ILE A 51 18.14 37.32 3.55
N GLU A 52 17.14 37.54 2.69
CA GLU A 52 15.73 37.58 3.07
C GLU A 52 15.30 36.24 3.69
N PHE A 53 15.61 35.12 3.04
CA PHE A 53 15.31 33.78 3.55
C PHE A 53 15.85 33.57 4.97
N TYR A 54 17.14 33.82 5.21
CA TYR A 54 17.77 33.56 6.51
C TYR A 54 17.40 34.60 7.58
N LYS A 55 17.00 35.81 7.17
CA LYS A 55 16.45 36.81 8.09
C LYS A 55 15.10 36.37 8.66
N ASP A 56 14.26 35.78 7.82
CA ASP A 56 12.91 35.39 8.22
C ASP A 56 12.89 34.03 8.93
N ASN A 57 13.79 33.12 8.55
CA ASN A 57 13.77 31.72 9.00
C ASN A 57 14.93 31.33 9.92
N GLY A 58 15.97 32.17 10.03
CA GLY A 58 17.21 31.80 10.72
C GLY A 58 17.78 30.49 10.17
N ASN A 59 18.37 29.67 11.04
CA ASN A 59 18.93 28.37 10.65
C ASN A 59 17.88 27.24 10.65
N LYS A 60 16.59 27.54 10.85
CA LYS A 60 15.52 26.56 11.11
C LYS A 60 15.49 25.46 10.05
N TYR A 61 15.60 25.83 8.78
CA TYR A 61 15.42 24.94 7.64
C TYR A 61 16.73 24.46 6.98
N GLU A 62 17.91 24.74 7.55
CA GLU A 62 19.21 24.35 6.95
C GLU A 62 19.26 22.86 6.60
N ALA A 63 18.77 21.99 7.49
CA ALA A 63 18.79 20.55 7.29
C ALA A 63 17.84 20.08 6.17
N ILE A 64 16.72 20.77 5.98
CA ILE A 64 15.77 20.50 4.88
C ILE A 64 16.36 20.97 3.56
N LEU A 65 16.98 22.15 3.54
CA LEU A 65 17.56 22.74 2.34
C LEU A 65 18.78 21.99 1.81
N GLN A 66 19.35 21.02 2.55
CA GLN A 66 20.34 20.10 1.99
C GLN A 66 19.78 19.26 0.83
N ASP A 67 18.47 19.17 0.68
CA ASP A 67 17.80 18.54 -0.45
C ASP A 67 17.73 19.49 -1.66
N GLU A 68 18.47 19.18 -2.73
CA GLU A 68 18.50 20.02 -3.93
C GLU A 68 17.13 20.09 -4.64
N ASN A 69 16.30 19.04 -4.55
CA ASN A 69 14.98 19.06 -5.16
C ASN A 69 14.11 20.14 -4.49
N LEU A 70 14.18 20.26 -3.16
CA LEU A 70 13.44 21.28 -2.42
C LEU A 70 13.91 22.68 -2.75
N GLN A 71 15.23 22.89 -2.91
CA GLN A 71 15.74 24.19 -3.36
C GLN A 71 15.21 24.60 -4.73
N LYS A 72 15.11 23.65 -5.67
CA LYS A 72 14.55 23.91 -7.01
C LYS A 72 13.04 24.17 -6.96
N ILE A 73 12.31 23.48 -6.07
CA ILE A 73 10.88 23.74 -5.82
C ILE A 73 10.67 25.17 -5.32
N LEU A 74 11.45 25.62 -4.34
CA LEU A 74 11.35 26.99 -3.81
C LEU A 74 11.61 28.07 -4.88
N LYS A 75 12.38 27.74 -5.90
CA LYS A 75 12.67 28.63 -7.04
C LYS A 75 11.69 28.51 -8.19
N ASN A 76 10.68 27.66 -8.08
CA ASN A 76 9.72 27.37 -9.14
C ASN A 76 10.39 26.93 -10.47
N GLU A 77 11.50 26.21 -10.38
CA GLU A 77 12.21 25.70 -11.56
C GLU A 77 11.46 24.50 -12.19
N ASP A 78 11.53 24.35 -13.51
CA ASP A 78 11.04 23.15 -14.20
C ASP A 78 12.15 22.09 -14.20
N PHE A 79 11.99 21.07 -13.37
CA PHE A 79 12.97 19.99 -13.23
C PHE A 79 12.30 18.66 -12.89
N LYS A 80 13.05 17.57 -13.09
CA LYS A 80 12.63 16.21 -12.66
C LYS A 80 13.26 15.89 -11.32
N ILE A 81 12.46 15.38 -10.39
CA ILE A 81 12.94 14.96 -9.07
C ILE A 81 13.93 13.82 -9.21
N ASP A 82 15.07 13.99 -8.57
CA ASP A 82 16.00 12.90 -8.32
C ASP A 82 15.59 12.18 -7.03
N SER A 83 15.01 10.98 -7.19
CA SER A 83 14.56 10.17 -6.05
C SER A 83 15.69 9.71 -5.12
N SER A 84 16.96 9.79 -5.55
CA SER A 84 18.10 9.42 -4.71
C SER A 84 18.43 10.49 -3.66
N GLN A 85 17.98 11.73 -3.89
CA GLN A 85 18.14 12.85 -2.99
C GLN A 85 16.81 13.08 -2.27
N ASN A 86 16.60 12.38 -1.15
CA ASN A 86 15.45 12.62 -0.27
C ASN A 86 15.91 12.62 1.19
N ASN A 87 16.03 13.82 1.74
CA ASN A 87 16.37 13.99 3.14
C ASN A 87 15.16 14.41 4.00
N ILE A 88 13.97 14.63 3.43
CA ILE A 88 12.83 15.12 4.20
C ILE A 88 12.36 14.09 5.22
N LEU A 89 12.43 12.80 4.87
CA LEU A 89 11.99 11.70 5.73
C LEU A 89 12.87 11.46 6.97
N SER A 90 14.06 12.05 7.03
CA SER A 90 14.94 11.96 8.21
C SER A 90 14.77 13.14 9.19
N GLN A 91 14.06 14.21 8.81
CA GLN A 91 13.93 15.42 9.64
C GLN A 91 12.87 15.28 10.74
N PRO A 92 12.83 16.10 11.80
CA PRO A 92 11.76 16.04 12.79
C PRO A 92 10.37 16.33 12.17
N PRO A 93 9.28 15.62 12.56
CA PRO A 93 7.94 15.85 11.98
C PRO A 93 7.46 17.29 12.05
N SER A 94 7.66 17.97 13.18
CA SER A 94 7.29 19.38 13.36
C SER A 94 8.03 20.30 12.38
N LEU A 95 9.30 20.02 12.08
CA LEU A 95 10.08 20.81 11.14
C LEU A 95 9.55 20.65 9.70
N ARG A 96 9.12 19.43 9.34
CA ARG A 96 8.54 19.15 8.02
C ARG A 96 7.20 19.85 7.87
N GLU A 97 6.34 19.75 8.89
CA GLU A 97 5.02 20.39 8.90
C GLU A 97 5.14 21.91 8.79
N ASP A 98 6.00 22.52 9.61
CA ASP A 98 6.27 23.95 9.54
C ASP A 98 6.79 24.37 8.15
N PHE A 99 7.74 23.62 7.58
CA PHE A 99 8.26 23.91 6.24
C PHE A 99 7.17 23.79 5.16
N GLY A 100 6.33 22.77 5.23
CA GLY A 100 5.20 22.59 4.31
C GLY A 100 4.24 23.77 4.37
N ASN A 101 3.93 24.26 5.58
CA ASN A 101 3.03 25.40 5.78
C ASN A 101 3.67 26.73 5.31
N ASP A 102 4.93 26.99 5.65
CA ASP A 102 5.61 28.25 5.33
C ASP A 102 5.88 28.40 3.82
N TYR A 103 6.04 27.28 3.10
CA TYR A 103 6.32 27.25 1.65
C TYR A 103 5.21 26.61 0.82
N GLU A 104 3.99 26.63 1.36
CA GLU A 104 2.81 26.03 0.74
C GLU A 104 2.59 26.51 -0.70
N GLU A 105 2.74 27.82 -0.93
CA GLU A 105 2.58 28.43 -2.25
C GLU A 105 3.63 27.92 -3.26
N ASN A 106 4.88 27.76 -2.84
CA ASN A 106 5.94 27.22 -3.72
C ASN A 106 5.65 25.76 -4.09
N ILE A 107 5.21 24.95 -3.12
CA ILE A 107 4.84 23.55 -3.34
C ILE A 107 3.63 23.48 -4.29
N GLN A 108 2.63 24.34 -4.08
CA GLN A 108 1.45 24.44 -4.93
C GLN A 108 1.82 24.81 -6.37
N ASN A 109 2.66 25.83 -6.55
CA ASN A 109 3.14 26.28 -7.85
C ASN A 109 3.89 25.16 -8.59
N TYR A 110 4.73 24.41 -7.87
CA TYR A 110 5.44 23.26 -8.43
C TYR A 110 4.47 22.16 -8.90
N ILE A 111 3.45 21.83 -8.10
CA ILE A 111 2.42 20.85 -8.46
C ILE A 111 1.68 21.32 -9.72
N GLN A 112 1.21 22.57 -9.74
CA GLN A 112 0.47 23.14 -10.86
C GLN A 112 1.29 23.18 -12.16
N LEU A 113 2.58 23.54 -12.07
CA LEU A 113 3.49 23.53 -13.21
C LEU A 113 3.61 22.12 -13.82
N ASN A 114 3.78 21.11 -12.98
CA ASN A 114 3.87 19.73 -13.44
C ASN A 114 2.55 19.22 -14.04
N ILE A 115 1.40 19.61 -13.47
CA ILE A 115 0.07 19.28 -14.02
C ILE A 115 -0.09 19.90 -15.41
N LYS A 116 0.27 21.18 -15.56
CA LYS A 116 0.21 21.92 -16.83
C LYS A 116 1.09 21.27 -17.90
N ASN A 117 2.28 20.83 -17.51
CA ASN A 117 3.24 20.16 -18.39
C ASN A 117 2.94 18.67 -18.62
N ASN A 118 1.87 18.12 -18.01
CA ASN A 118 1.50 16.70 -18.09
C ASN A 118 2.62 15.76 -17.58
N ASN A 119 3.39 16.20 -16.58
CA ASN A 119 4.53 15.49 -15.97
C ASN A 119 4.08 14.60 -14.79
N TRP A 120 3.12 13.70 -15.02
CA TRP A 120 2.51 12.87 -13.97
C TRP A 120 3.50 11.99 -13.21
N LYS A 121 4.48 11.43 -13.92
CA LYS A 121 5.58 10.69 -13.31
C LYS A 121 6.32 11.51 -12.25
N ASN A 122 6.55 12.79 -12.54
CA ASN A 122 7.29 13.67 -11.64
C ASN A 122 6.46 13.98 -10.39
N ILE A 123 5.17 14.29 -10.57
CA ILE A 123 4.22 14.49 -9.46
C ILE A 123 4.14 13.24 -8.59
N ARG A 124 4.09 12.05 -9.20
CA ARG A 124 4.07 10.78 -8.49
C ARG A 124 5.32 10.54 -7.66
N VAL A 125 6.50 10.83 -8.22
CA VAL A 125 7.77 10.75 -7.49
C VAL A 125 7.80 11.79 -6.37
N PHE A 126 7.31 13.01 -6.62
CA PHE A 126 7.18 14.06 -5.60
C PHE A 126 6.31 13.58 -4.44
N TYR A 127 5.08 13.17 -4.74
CA TYR A 127 4.11 12.73 -3.75
C TYR A 127 4.66 11.61 -2.87
N LYS A 128 5.33 10.60 -3.44
CA LYS A 128 5.90 9.50 -2.64
C LYS A 128 7.03 9.92 -1.71
N ASN A 129 7.91 10.78 -2.19
CA ASN A 129 9.14 11.13 -1.48
C ASN A 129 8.93 12.27 -0.49
N TYR A 130 8.00 13.18 -0.80
CA TYR A 130 7.79 14.43 -0.09
C TYR A 130 6.38 14.58 0.51
N PHE A 131 5.59 13.51 0.61
CA PHE A 131 4.27 13.57 1.25
C PHE A 131 4.21 14.30 2.61
N PRO A 132 5.24 14.27 3.50
CA PRO A 132 5.13 14.93 4.80
C PRO A 132 5.09 16.46 4.73
N ILE A 133 5.49 17.06 3.60
CA ILE A 133 5.44 18.51 3.39
C ILE A 133 4.29 18.92 2.45
N ILE A 134 3.51 17.95 1.97
CA ILE A 134 2.33 18.22 1.15
C ILE A 134 1.17 18.44 2.11
N SER A 135 0.66 19.67 2.15
CA SER A 135 -0.50 20.02 2.96
C SER A 135 -1.77 19.30 2.48
N TYR A 136 -2.83 19.41 3.28
CA TYR A 136 -4.16 18.99 2.86
C TYR A 136 -4.69 19.80 1.68
N GLU A 137 -4.43 21.11 1.63
CA GLU A 137 -4.88 21.98 0.54
C GLU A 137 -4.24 21.60 -0.81
N ASN A 138 -2.93 21.33 -0.80
CA ASN A 138 -2.18 20.85 -1.96
C ASN A 138 -2.62 19.44 -2.39
N LYS A 139 -2.98 18.58 -1.43
CA LYS A 139 -3.56 17.27 -1.72
C LYS A 139 -4.95 17.40 -2.37
N ASP A 140 -5.81 18.28 -1.86
CA ASP A 140 -7.15 18.50 -2.40
C ASP A 140 -7.07 19.10 -3.81
N LEU A 141 -6.15 20.04 -4.05
CA LEU A 141 -5.87 20.55 -5.40
C LEU A 141 -5.47 19.43 -6.38
N LEU A 142 -4.63 18.48 -5.94
CA LEU A 142 -4.27 17.32 -6.74
C LEU A 142 -5.50 16.46 -7.05
N ILE A 143 -6.33 16.18 -6.04
CA ILE A 143 -7.55 15.39 -6.18
C ILE A 143 -8.53 16.05 -7.17
N ASP A 144 -8.77 17.35 -7.03
CA ASP A 144 -9.68 18.11 -7.90
C ASP A 144 -9.18 18.13 -9.35
N SER A 145 -7.87 18.33 -9.55
CA SER A 145 -7.27 18.32 -10.87
C SER A 145 -7.36 16.94 -11.54
N ILE A 146 -7.10 15.88 -10.79
CA ILE A 146 -7.22 14.50 -11.26
C ILE A 146 -8.68 14.17 -11.61
N THR A 147 -9.62 14.48 -10.72
CA THR A 147 -11.07 14.26 -10.93
C THR A 147 -11.55 14.99 -12.18
N THR A 148 -11.17 16.27 -12.35
CA THR A 148 -11.49 17.04 -13.55
C THR A 148 -10.95 16.36 -14.82
N LYS A 149 -9.72 15.85 -14.76
CA LYS A 149 -9.07 15.16 -15.88
C LYS A 149 -9.68 13.80 -16.19
N ASN A 150 -10.06 13.03 -15.18
CA ASN A 150 -10.79 11.77 -15.32
C ASN A 150 -12.17 12.03 -15.96
N ASN A 151 -12.91 13.05 -15.50
CA ASN A 151 -14.17 13.47 -16.10
C ASN A 151 -14.04 13.88 -17.57
N LEU A 152 -12.94 14.55 -17.96
CA LEU A 152 -12.67 14.84 -19.38
C LEU A 152 -12.45 13.56 -20.19
N VAL A 153 -11.76 12.56 -19.63
CA VAL A 153 -11.61 11.26 -20.31
C VAL A 153 -12.96 10.60 -20.50
N ARG A 154 -13.76 10.48 -19.43
CA ARG A 154 -15.12 9.92 -19.48
C ARG A 154 -16.01 10.62 -20.49
N GLY A 155 -16.05 11.96 -20.43
CA GLY A 155 -16.86 12.79 -21.32
C GLY A 155 -16.49 12.64 -22.79
N THR A 156 -15.25 12.22 -23.11
CA THR A 156 -14.79 12.04 -24.50
C THR A 156 -15.06 10.64 -25.04
N ILE A 157 -15.07 9.60 -24.21
CA ILE A 157 -15.22 8.19 -24.63
C ILE A 157 -16.47 7.92 -25.50
N PRO A 158 -17.65 8.54 -25.25
CA PRO A 158 -18.82 8.32 -26.10
C PRO A 158 -18.70 8.85 -27.54
N TYR A 159 -17.80 9.81 -27.79
CA TYR A 159 -17.74 10.56 -29.04
C TYR A 159 -16.55 10.13 -29.91
N THR A 160 -16.78 9.18 -30.81
CA THR A 160 -15.71 8.56 -31.62
C THR A 160 -14.91 9.54 -32.49
N ASP A 161 -15.53 10.64 -32.92
CA ASP A 161 -14.90 11.72 -33.68
C ASP A 161 -13.87 12.50 -32.83
N GLN A 162 -13.98 12.45 -31.51
CA GLN A 162 -13.14 13.17 -30.55
C GLN A 162 -11.96 12.34 -30.01
N TYR A 163 -11.79 11.08 -30.42
CA TYR A 163 -10.72 10.22 -29.88
C TYR A 163 -9.31 10.76 -30.12
N HIS A 164 -9.11 11.57 -31.17
CA HIS A 164 -7.85 12.25 -31.41
C HIS A 164 -7.47 13.23 -30.28
N LEU A 165 -8.45 13.79 -29.56
CA LEU A 165 -8.23 14.67 -28.41
C LEU A 165 -7.61 13.90 -27.24
N LEU A 166 -7.98 12.63 -27.03
CA LEU A 166 -7.44 11.78 -25.97
C LEU A 166 -5.93 11.55 -26.11
N LEU A 167 -5.39 11.54 -27.32
CA LEU A 167 -3.95 11.41 -27.54
C LEU A 167 -3.22 12.76 -27.58
N ASN A 168 -3.83 13.77 -28.19
CA ASN A 168 -3.11 14.99 -28.51
C ASN A 168 -3.23 16.05 -27.41
N GLN A 169 -4.42 16.19 -26.82
CA GLN A 169 -4.76 17.22 -25.83
C GLN A 169 -4.86 16.63 -24.41
N TYR A 170 -5.51 15.48 -24.26
CA TYR A 170 -5.72 14.81 -22.97
C TYR A 170 -4.72 13.66 -22.76
N ARG A 171 -3.43 13.97 -22.93
CA ARG A 171 -2.33 12.98 -22.89
C ARG A 171 -2.30 12.14 -21.62
N HIS A 172 -2.81 12.67 -20.50
CA HIS A 172 -2.99 11.94 -19.25
C HIS A 172 -3.84 10.67 -19.39
N SER A 173 -4.78 10.64 -20.35
CA SER A 173 -5.70 9.52 -20.57
C SER A 173 -5.00 8.19 -20.89
N VAL A 174 -3.80 8.26 -21.46
CA VAL A 174 -2.97 7.10 -21.83
C VAL A 174 -1.67 7.04 -21.02
N ASP A 175 -1.51 7.89 -20.00
CA ASP A 175 -0.33 7.92 -19.15
C ASP A 175 -0.51 6.96 -17.96
N PRO A 176 0.32 5.89 -17.85
CA PRO A 176 0.24 4.96 -16.74
C PRO A 176 0.56 5.60 -15.38
N ASP A 177 1.42 6.63 -15.34
CA ASP A 177 1.79 7.30 -14.10
C ASP A 177 0.67 8.21 -13.57
N PHE A 178 -0.21 8.71 -14.46
CA PHE A 178 -1.43 9.43 -14.06
C PHE A 178 -2.35 8.55 -13.23
N TYR A 179 -2.68 7.34 -13.72
CA TYR A 179 -3.53 6.42 -12.96
C TYR A 179 -2.84 5.83 -11.73
N ALA A 180 -1.53 5.59 -11.80
CA ALA A 180 -0.79 5.11 -10.63
C ALA A 180 -0.75 6.15 -9.50
N LEU A 181 -0.62 7.45 -9.83
CA LEU A 181 -0.68 8.54 -8.87
C LEU A 181 -2.00 8.55 -8.08
N GLN A 182 -3.13 8.25 -8.73
CA GLN A 182 -4.44 8.18 -8.06
C GLN A 182 -4.44 7.15 -6.92
N SER A 183 -3.84 5.98 -7.15
CA SER A 183 -3.69 4.95 -6.11
C SER A 183 -2.71 5.34 -5.02
N ASP A 184 -1.66 6.09 -5.38
CA ASP A 184 -0.68 6.57 -4.41
C ASP A 184 -1.29 7.66 -3.50
N ILE A 185 -2.23 8.46 -4.00
CA ILE A 185 -2.98 9.47 -3.23
C ILE A 185 -4.04 8.81 -2.34
N ASP A 186 -5.02 8.14 -2.96
CA ASP A 186 -6.10 7.43 -2.27
C ASP A 186 -6.83 6.48 -3.24
N SER A 187 -6.47 5.19 -3.18
CA SER A 187 -7.08 4.18 -4.05
C SER A 187 -8.56 3.94 -3.75
N ALA A 188 -9.05 4.23 -2.54
CA ALA A 188 -10.45 4.06 -2.18
C ALA A 188 -11.30 5.19 -2.76
N TYR A 189 -10.81 6.43 -2.66
CA TYR A 189 -11.48 7.62 -3.22
C TYR A 189 -11.73 7.49 -4.72
N PHE A 190 -10.69 7.13 -5.50
CA PHE A 190 -10.79 7.06 -6.96
C PHE A 190 -11.39 5.73 -7.48
N ASN A 191 -11.72 4.77 -6.60
CA ASN A 191 -12.11 3.42 -7.03
C ASN A 191 -13.36 3.42 -7.93
N GLU A 192 -14.39 4.20 -7.56
CA GLU A 192 -15.62 4.30 -8.36
C GLU A 192 -15.38 5.02 -9.68
N GLU A 193 -14.64 6.13 -9.67
CA GLU A 193 -14.34 6.89 -10.89
C GLU A 193 -13.54 6.07 -11.91
N ILE A 194 -12.58 5.26 -11.44
CA ILE A 194 -11.81 4.34 -12.31
C ILE A 194 -12.68 3.21 -12.86
N LEU A 195 -13.58 2.64 -12.04
CA LEU A 195 -14.54 1.64 -12.50
C LEU A 195 -15.44 2.20 -13.59
N ASP A 196 -15.91 3.43 -13.41
CA ASP A 196 -16.74 4.16 -14.34
C ASP A 196 -16.04 4.39 -15.69
N ILE A 197 -14.80 4.92 -15.69
CA ILE A 197 -14.00 5.05 -16.91
C ILE A 197 -13.87 3.69 -17.62
N ASN A 198 -13.55 2.63 -16.86
CA ASN A 198 -13.42 1.30 -17.44
C ASN A 198 -14.73 0.81 -18.08
N ASN A 199 -15.87 1.03 -17.42
CA ASN A 199 -17.18 0.62 -17.94
C ASN A 199 -17.54 1.41 -19.19
N ASP A 200 -17.27 2.72 -19.22
CA ASP A 200 -17.46 3.56 -20.41
C ASP A 200 -16.62 3.02 -21.58
N LEU A 201 -15.35 2.68 -21.37
CA LEU A 201 -14.52 2.05 -22.41
C LEU A 201 -15.10 0.71 -22.89
N ALA A 202 -15.57 -0.14 -21.97
CA ALA A 202 -16.14 -1.44 -22.30
C ALA A 202 -17.44 -1.31 -23.11
N ASN A 203 -18.29 -0.33 -22.81
CA ASN A 203 -19.53 -0.08 -23.51
C ASN A 203 -19.29 0.42 -24.95
N HIS A 204 -18.21 1.16 -25.18
CA HIS A 204 -17.88 1.75 -26.49
C HIS A 204 -16.89 0.90 -27.31
N GLN A 205 -16.68 -0.37 -26.93
CA GLN A 205 -15.76 -1.28 -27.62
C GLN A 205 -16.23 -1.71 -29.03
N HIS A 206 -17.53 -1.59 -29.33
CA HIS A 206 -18.12 -1.94 -30.62
C HIS A 206 -17.90 -0.85 -31.66
N THR A 207 -16.63 -0.58 -31.96
CA THR A 207 -16.18 0.50 -32.85
C THR A 207 -15.18 -0.01 -33.89
N THR A 208 -14.70 0.88 -34.75
CA THR A 208 -13.71 0.56 -35.80
C THR A 208 -12.40 0.06 -35.19
N GLN A 209 -11.60 -0.69 -35.96
CA GLN A 209 -10.32 -1.21 -35.47
C GLN A 209 -9.36 -0.09 -35.06
N GLN A 210 -9.33 1.01 -35.81
CA GLN A 210 -8.54 2.20 -35.47
C GLN A 210 -8.98 2.78 -34.12
N ASN A 211 -10.28 2.86 -33.87
CA ASN A 211 -10.83 3.35 -32.62
C ASN A 211 -10.54 2.44 -31.43
N LYS A 212 -10.52 1.12 -31.65
CA LYS A 212 -10.08 0.14 -30.64
C LYS A 212 -8.63 0.32 -30.20
N VAL A 213 -7.73 0.73 -31.10
CA VAL A 213 -6.33 1.02 -30.71
C VAL A 213 -6.27 2.15 -29.69
N PHE A 214 -7.07 3.21 -29.86
CA PHE A 214 -7.12 4.34 -28.91
C PHE A 214 -7.66 3.91 -27.55
N LEU A 215 -8.83 3.25 -27.53
CA LEU A 215 -9.41 2.71 -26.29
C LEU A 215 -8.48 1.70 -25.60
N GLY A 216 -7.76 0.90 -26.40
CA GLY A 216 -6.80 -0.07 -25.91
C GLY A 216 -5.64 0.57 -25.15
N LYS A 217 -5.14 1.73 -25.59
CA LYS A 217 -4.09 2.47 -24.86
C LYS A 217 -4.57 2.93 -23.48
N ILE A 218 -5.81 3.37 -23.38
CA ILE A 218 -6.42 3.79 -22.11
C ILE A 218 -6.60 2.58 -21.19
N PHE A 219 -7.08 1.44 -21.70
CA PHE A 219 -7.15 0.19 -20.91
C PHE A 219 -5.80 -0.26 -20.37
N VAL A 220 -4.73 -0.13 -21.16
CA VAL A 220 -3.37 -0.47 -20.71
C VAL A 220 -2.92 0.48 -19.61
N ALA A 221 -3.14 1.79 -19.77
CA ALA A 221 -2.77 2.80 -18.77
C ALA A 221 -3.55 2.65 -17.45
N LEU A 222 -4.87 2.44 -17.52
CA LEU A 222 -5.75 2.22 -16.35
C LEU A 222 -5.29 1.07 -15.45
N ALA A 223 -4.65 0.05 -16.02
CA ALA A 223 -4.13 -1.11 -15.29
C ALA A 223 -3.02 -0.77 -14.27
N SER A 224 -2.45 0.44 -14.37
CA SER A 224 -1.48 0.95 -13.40
C SER A 224 -2.13 1.46 -12.11
N PHE A 225 -3.45 1.68 -12.11
CA PHE A 225 -4.21 1.92 -10.88
C PHE A 225 -4.23 0.63 -10.02
N ASP A 226 -3.69 0.71 -8.81
CA ASP A 226 -3.84 -0.33 -7.79
C ASP A 226 -5.17 -0.14 -7.06
N ALA A 227 -6.22 -0.75 -7.62
CA ALA A 227 -7.58 -0.62 -7.10
C ALA A 227 -7.71 -1.09 -5.64
N TYR A 228 -8.60 -0.43 -4.91
CA TYR A 228 -8.92 -0.79 -3.52
C TYR A 228 -9.59 -2.16 -3.43
N THR A 229 -10.47 -2.49 -4.38
CA THR A 229 -11.17 -3.78 -4.44
C THR A 229 -10.47 -4.78 -5.36
N GLU A 230 -10.44 -6.05 -4.96
CA GLU A 230 -9.88 -7.14 -5.80
C GLU A 230 -10.66 -7.32 -7.11
N GLU A 231 -11.97 -7.08 -7.08
CA GLU A 231 -12.86 -7.19 -8.23
C GLU A 231 -12.46 -6.18 -9.33
N LEU A 232 -12.36 -4.90 -8.99
CA LEU A 232 -11.90 -3.87 -9.92
C LEU A 232 -10.47 -4.18 -10.39
N ARG A 233 -9.57 -4.58 -9.47
CA ARG A 233 -8.19 -4.92 -9.84
C ARG A 233 -8.13 -6.04 -10.89
N GLY A 234 -8.88 -7.12 -10.68
CA GLY A 234 -8.96 -8.24 -11.63
C GLY A 234 -9.52 -7.83 -12.98
N LEU A 235 -10.55 -6.96 -12.96
CA LEU A 235 -11.20 -6.43 -14.15
C LEU A 235 -10.28 -5.50 -14.96
N LEU A 236 -9.54 -4.59 -14.30
CA LEU A 236 -8.54 -3.73 -14.94
C LEU A 236 -7.43 -4.56 -15.61
N ILE A 237 -6.89 -5.58 -14.93
CA ILE A 237 -5.86 -6.47 -15.50
C ILE A 237 -6.41 -7.22 -16.73
N LYS A 238 -7.64 -7.73 -16.66
CA LYS A 238 -8.27 -8.45 -17.77
C LYS A 238 -8.46 -7.53 -18.98
N ASN A 239 -8.99 -6.33 -18.76
CA ASN A 239 -9.27 -5.37 -19.82
C ASN A 239 -7.99 -4.78 -20.41
N SER A 240 -6.93 -4.60 -19.60
CA SER A 240 -5.59 -4.26 -20.08
C SER A 240 -5.06 -5.26 -21.10
N ARG A 241 -5.24 -6.56 -20.87
CA ARG A 241 -4.84 -7.61 -21.83
C ARG A 241 -5.64 -7.53 -23.13
N ILE A 242 -6.92 -7.17 -23.06
CA ILE A 242 -7.76 -6.95 -24.24
C ILE A 242 -7.26 -5.72 -25.01
N GLY A 243 -7.01 -4.61 -24.31
CA GLY A 243 -6.47 -3.38 -24.88
C GLY A 243 -5.12 -3.59 -25.56
N ALA A 244 -4.19 -4.33 -24.92
CA ALA A 244 -2.90 -4.66 -25.49
C ALA A 244 -3.01 -5.42 -26.83
N LYS A 245 -3.96 -6.35 -26.94
CA LYS A 245 -4.26 -7.06 -28.20
C LYS A 245 -4.84 -6.14 -29.27
N TRP A 246 -5.60 -5.12 -28.89
CA TRP A 246 -6.11 -4.14 -29.85
C TRP A 246 -5.00 -3.24 -30.38
N ILE A 247 -4.06 -2.83 -29.53
CA ILE A 247 -2.90 -2.02 -29.92
C ILE A 247 -2.00 -2.82 -30.87
N ASN A 248 -1.65 -4.05 -30.51
CA ASN A 248 -0.78 -4.93 -31.28
C ASN A 248 -1.42 -6.32 -31.44
N PRO A 249 -2.14 -6.59 -32.55
CA PRO A 249 -2.84 -7.86 -32.77
C PRO A 249 -1.89 -9.05 -32.93
N THR A 250 -0.63 -8.79 -33.29
CA THR A 250 0.41 -9.79 -33.60
C THR A 250 1.38 -10.05 -32.45
N SER A 251 1.34 -9.29 -31.36
CA SER A 251 2.25 -9.51 -30.23
C SER A 251 1.72 -10.62 -29.32
N GLU A 252 2.51 -11.69 -29.15
CA GLU A 252 2.40 -12.54 -27.96
C GLU A 252 2.52 -11.64 -26.72
N ILE A 253 1.64 -11.92 -25.76
CA ILE A 253 1.33 -11.09 -24.59
C ILE A 253 2.62 -10.54 -23.95
N ILE A 254 2.84 -9.23 -24.06
CA ILE A 254 3.75 -8.53 -23.16
C ILE A 254 3.10 -8.65 -21.78
N THR A 255 3.53 -9.64 -21.01
CA THR A 255 3.37 -9.60 -19.55
C THR A 255 3.95 -8.27 -19.12
N VAL A 256 3.09 -7.36 -18.69
CA VAL A 256 3.52 -6.17 -17.96
C VAL A 256 4.36 -6.69 -16.81
N GLU A 257 5.68 -6.55 -16.97
CA GLU A 257 6.67 -6.95 -16.01
C GLU A 257 6.56 -5.96 -14.85
N LYS A 258 5.56 -6.16 -13.97
CA LYS A 258 5.64 -5.69 -12.59
C LYS A 258 6.79 -6.49 -11.97
N LYS A 259 8.03 -6.04 -12.23
CA LYS A 259 9.21 -6.42 -11.46
C LYS A 259 8.86 -6.15 -10.01
N SER A 260 8.71 -7.27 -9.33
CA SER A 260 7.82 -7.44 -8.21
C SER A 260 8.62 -7.27 -6.93
N THR A 261 8.79 -6.03 -6.48
CA THR A 261 9.21 -5.75 -5.10
C THR A 261 8.17 -6.34 -4.12
N ARG A 262 6.88 -6.38 -4.51
CA ARG A 262 5.81 -7.01 -3.71
C ARG A 262 5.80 -8.55 -3.72
N LYS A 263 6.17 -9.26 -4.80
CA LYS A 263 6.24 -10.75 -4.76
C LYS A 263 7.44 -11.27 -3.97
N TYR A 264 8.47 -10.47 -3.73
CA TYR A 264 9.54 -10.88 -2.81
C TYR A 264 9.06 -10.73 -1.36
N ILE A 265 8.41 -9.60 -1.05
CA ILE A 265 7.88 -9.30 0.29
C ILE A 265 6.69 -10.21 0.64
N GLU A 266 5.68 -10.41 -0.21
CA GLU A 266 4.55 -11.31 0.09
C GLU A 266 4.94 -12.79 0.16
N LYS A 267 5.97 -13.20 -0.60
CA LYS A 267 6.45 -14.59 -0.60
C LYS A 267 7.34 -14.88 0.61
N GLU A 268 7.98 -13.87 1.18
CA GLU A 268 8.64 -13.96 2.50
C GLU A 268 7.62 -13.83 3.63
N TYR A 269 6.84 -12.75 3.71
CA TYR A 269 5.89 -12.48 4.80
C TYR A 269 4.79 -13.54 4.92
N GLY A 270 4.19 -13.99 3.81
CA GLY A 270 3.16 -15.04 3.85
C GLY A 270 3.70 -16.41 4.28
N LYS A 271 5.01 -16.64 4.19
CA LYS A 271 5.68 -17.85 4.70
C LYS A 271 5.97 -17.72 6.19
N TYR A 272 6.33 -16.54 6.66
CA TYR A 272 6.55 -16.27 8.08
C TYR A 272 5.25 -16.20 8.88
N GLU A 273 4.16 -15.66 8.33
CA GLU A 273 2.88 -15.55 9.04
C GLU A 273 2.24 -16.92 9.35
N GLU A 274 2.25 -17.85 8.38
CA GLU A 274 1.74 -19.22 8.55
C GLU A 274 2.63 -20.03 9.55
N ILE A 275 3.95 -19.83 9.53
CA ILE A 275 4.89 -20.46 10.50
C ILE A 275 4.73 -19.84 11.89
N THR A 276 4.53 -18.53 11.98
CA THR A 276 4.36 -17.81 13.25
C THR A 276 3.05 -18.23 13.92
N LEU A 277 1.96 -18.39 13.15
CA LEU A 277 0.71 -18.93 13.66
C LEU A 277 0.85 -20.37 14.18
N LEU A 278 1.62 -21.21 13.48
CA LEU A 278 1.91 -22.58 13.93
C LEU A 278 2.74 -22.59 15.22
N VAL A 279 3.75 -21.73 15.32
CA VAL A 279 4.62 -21.60 16.50
C VAL A 279 3.83 -21.06 17.69
N ILE A 280 2.99 -20.04 17.49
CA ILE A 280 2.09 -19.51 18.52
C ILE A 280 1.14 -20.62 19.00
N TYR A 281 0.54 -21.36 18.07
CA TYR A 281 -0.38 -22.46 18.41
C TYR A 281 0.31 -23.56 19.23
N LEU A 282 1.48 -24.03 18.79
CA LEU A 282 2.27 -25.04 19.50
C LEU A 282 2.71 -24.53 20.89
N SER A 283 3.12 -23.27 20.98
CA SER A 283 3.50 -22.65 22.26
C SER A 283 2.31 -22.57 23.22
N LEU A 284 1.12 -22.24 22.72
CA LEU A 284 -0.12 -22.21 23.51
C LEU A 284 -0.50 -23.62 23.99
N LEU A 285 -0.36 -24.63 23.13
CA LEU A 285 -0.62 -26.04 23.47
C LEU A 285 0.32 -26.55 24.57
N ILE A 286 1.61 -26.21 24.50
CA ILE A 286 2.59 -26.54 25.54
C ILE A 286 2.26 -25.82 26.85
N LEU A 287 1.95 -24.52 26.77
CA LEU A 287 1.59 -23.72 27.95
C LEU A 287 0.34 -24.29 28.64
N ILE A 288 -0.69 -24.64 27.87
CA ILE A 288 -1.93 -25.18 28.43
C ILE A 288 -1.72 -26.60 28.97
N SER A 289 -0.93 -27.45 28.29
CA SER A 289 -0.57 -28.78 28.80
C SER A 289 0.20 -28.68 30.12
N PHE A 290 1.07 -27.66 30.26
CA PHE A 290 1.78 -27.36 31.51
C PHE A 290 0.81 -26.88 32.62
N PHE A 291 -0.16 -26.02 32.29
CA PHE A 291 -1.19 -25.60 33.26
C PHE A 291 -2.12 -26.74 33.69
N LEU A 292 -2.48 -27.64 32.78
CA LEU A 292 -3.26 -28.84 33.07
C LEU A 292 -2.49 -29.85 33.93
N TYR A 293 -1.17 -29.97 33.73
CA TYR A 293 -0.32 -30.80 34.58
C TYR A 293 -0.24 -30.28 36.03
N ILE A 294 -0.32 -28.96 36.23
CA ILE A 294 -0.18 -28.32 37.55
C ILE A 294 -1.50 -28.24 38.34
N LYS A 295 -2.66 -28.18 37.67
CA LYS A 295 -3.99 -28.11 38.31
C LYS A 295 -4.99 -29.07 37.67
N LEU A 296 -4.92 -30.33 38.06
CA LEU A 296 -5.70 -31.43 37.45
C LEU A 296 -7.20 -31.44 37.80
N ASP A 297 -7.66 -30.79 38.88
CA ASP A 297 -9.04 -31.00 39.36
C ASP A 297 -10.05 -29.88 39.03
N GLU A 298 -9.65 -28.61 38.90
CA GLU A 298 -10.63 -27.50 38.77
C GLU A 298 -10.88 -27.01 37.34
N TYR A 299 -9.98 -27.27 36.39
CA TYR A 299 -10.02 -26.63 35.07
C TYR A 299 -10.05 -27.60 33.88
N PHE A 300 -10.09 -28.90 34.12
CA PHE A 300 -10.08 -29.93 33.06
C PHE A 300 -11.20 -29.71 32.02
N TRP A 301 -12.39 -29.28 32.47
CA TRP A 301 -13.54 -29.03 31.58
C TRP A 301 -13.45 -27.75 30.75
N THR A 302 -12.65 -26.77 31.17
CA THR A 302 -12.49 -25.51 30.41
C THR A 302 -11.61 -25.67 29.16
N PHE A 303 -10.74 -26.68 29.16
CA PHE A 303 -9.81 -26.93 28.06
C PHE A 303 -10.49 -27.35 26.75
N PRO A 304 -11.38 -28.39 26.73
CA PRO A 304 -12.11 -28.76 25.52
C PRO A 304 -12.94 -27.61 24.95
N VAL A 305 -13.53 -26.79 25.82
CA VAL A 305 -14.36 -25.64 25.40
C VAL A 305 -13.50 -24.57 24.72
N PHE A 306 -12.32 -24.27 25.27
CA PHE A 306 -11.39 -23.31 24.69
C PHE A 306 -10.83 -23.81 23.35
N GLU A 307 -10.50 -25.10 23.27
CA GLU A 307 -9.99 -25.74 22.05
C GLU A 307 -11.03 -25.75 20.92
N ILE A 308 -12.30 -26.04 21.25
CA ILE A 308 -13.42 -25.97 20.29
C ILE A 308 -13.66 -24.52 19.83
N ALA A 309 -13.66 -23.55 20.75
CA ALA A 309 -13.86 -22.14 20.40
C ALA A 309 -12.73 -21.60 19.52
N PHE A 310 -11.48 -21.94 19.84
CA PHE A 310 -10.31 -21.59 19.05
C PHE A 310 -10.34 -22.28 17.67
N PHE A 311 -10.77 -23.54 17.61
CA PHE A 311 -10.99 -24.26 16.35
C PHE A 311 -12.03 -23.58 15.47
N LEU A 312 -13.18 -23.17 16.01
CA LEU A 312 -14.21 -22.47 15.24
C LEU A 312 -13.70 -21.13 14.70
N LEU A 313 -12.89 -20.40 15.48
CA LEU A 313 -12.25 -19.15 15.06
C LEU A 313 -11.24 -19.36 13.92
N LEU A 314 -10.34 -20.34 14.06
CA LEU A 314 -9.35 -20.69 13.03
C LEU A 314 -10.00 -21.22 11.76
N ASN A 315 -11.00 -22.09 11.89
CA ASN A 315 -11.72 -22.68 10.77
C ASN A 315 -12.53 -21.62 10.01
N LYS A 316 -13.15 -20.66 10.73
CA LYS A 316 -13.81 -19.50 10.10
C LYS A 316 -12.82 -18.64 9.30
N ARG A 317 -11.63 -18.34 9.86
CA ARG A 317 -10.56 -17.62 9.14
C ARG A 317 -10.00 -18.39 7.94
N LEU A 318 -9.80 -19.70 8.08
CA LEU A 318 -9.26 -20.54 7.01
C LEU A 318 -10.28 -20.82 5.89
N ASN A 319 -11.56 -20.99 6.21
CA ASN A 319 -12.63 -21.18 5.21
C ASN A 319 -13.00 -19.88 4.48
N GLY A 320 -12.86 -18.72 5.12
CA GLY A 320 -12.98 -17.42 4.43
C GLY A 320 -12.04 -17.30 3.23
N HIS A 321 -10.89 -17.98 3.26
CA HIS A 321 -9.93 -18.03 2.15
C HIS A 321 -10.15 -19.20 1.16
N TYR A 322 -11.14 -20.08 1.39
CA TYR A 322 -11.33 -21.30 0.59
C TYR A 322 -12.47 -21.19 -0.44
N GLN A 323 -13.37 -20.21 -0.30
CA GLN A 323 -14.52 -20.05 -1.21
C GLN A 323 -14.22 -19.21 -2.46
N GLU A 324 -13.07 -18.54 -2.54
CA GLU A 324 -12.71 -17.71 -3.71
C GLU A 324 -11.88 -18.49 -4.75
N ASN A 325 -12.53 -19.40 -5.48
CA ASN A 325 -12.08 -20.07 -6.72
C ASN A 325 -11.56 -21.53 -6.58
N PRO A 326 -12.27 -22.52 -7.17
CA PRO A 326 -11.66 -23.79 -7.57
C PRO A 326 -10.99 -23.62 -8.94
N PRO A 327 -9.67 -23.91 -9.11
CA PRO A 327 -9.09 -23.92 -10.44
C PRO A 327 -9.08 -25.32 -11.05
N SER A 328 -9.44 -25.33 -12.32
CA SER A 328 -9.23 -26.38 -13.30
C SER A 328 -7.74 -26.77 -13.42
N ASN A 329 -7.51 -28.08 -13.36
CA ASN A 329 -6.41 -28.87 -13.93
C ASN A 329 -4.93 -28.45 -13.72
N GLY A 330 -4.17 -29.42 -13.19
CA GLY A 330 -2.74 -29.60 -13.48
C GLY A 330 -1.77 -28.97 -12.48
N ASN A 331 -1.16 -29.81 -11.62
CA ASN A 331 -0.10 -29.50 -10.65
C ASN A 331 -0.46 -28.62 -9.43
N LEU A 332 -0.84 -29.29 -8.35
CA LEU A 332 -0.97 -28.70 -7.01
C LEU A 332 0.38 -28.16 -6.50
N SER A 333 0.44 -26.83 -6.32
CA SER A 333 1.58 -26.14 -5.71
C SER A 333 1.87 -26.66 -4.29
N THR A 334 3.14 -26.62 -3.89
CA THR A 334 3.64 -27.07 -2.57
C THR A 334 2.86 -26.45 -1.40
N ARG A 335 2.35 -25.21 -1.57
CA ARG A 335 1.49 -24.51 -0.61
C ARG A 335 0.15 -25.22 -0.35
N ARG A 336 -0.49 -25.79 -1.38
CA ARG A 336 -1.71 -26.58 -1.20
C ARG A 336 -1.45 -27.95 -0.56
N LYS A 337 -0.27 -28.55 -0.81
CA LYS A 337 0.14 -29.80 -0.14
C LYS A 337 0.31 -29.57 1.37
N ILE A 338 0.99 -28.48 1.76
CA ILE A 338 1.18 -28.09 3.16
C ILE A 338 -0.17 -27.77 3.81
N LYS A 339 -1.03 -26.96 3.18
CA LYS A 339 -2.38 -26.65 3.70
C LYS A 339 -3.25 -27.90 3.87
N LYS A 340 -3.20 -28.85 2.92
CA LYS A 340 -3.91 -30.15 3.04
C LYS A 340 -3.35 -31.01 4.18
N LEU A 341 -2.04 -30.92 4.46
CA LEU A 341 -1.39 -31.63 5.55
C LEU A 341 -1.79 -31.03 6.91
N VAL A 342 -1.84 -29.71 7.01
CA VAL A 342 -2.33 -28.98 8.19
C VAL A 342 -3.79 -29.36 8.50
N VAL A 343 -4.69 -29.32 7.50
CA VAL A 343 -6.08 -29.74 7.69
C VAL A 343 -6.19 -31.21 8.13
N LYS A 344 -5.40 -32.12 7.54
CA LYS A 344 -5.36 -33.53 7.95
C LYS A 344 -4.87 -33.70 9.39
N PHE A 345 -3.87 -32.94 9.79
CA PHE A 345 -3.34 -32.97 11.16
C PHE A 345 -4.38 -32.46 12.17
N PHE A 346 -5.11 -31.38 11.84
CA PHE A 346 -6.20 -30.88 12.67
C PHE A 346 -7.37 -31.86 12.78
N ILE A 347 -7.76 -32.52 11.69
CA ILE A 347 -8.78 -33.58 11.72
C ILE A 347 -8.33 -34.73 12.64
N LEU A 348 -7.07 -35.14 12.56
CA LEU A 348 -6.50 -36.18 13.42
C LEU A 348 -6.52 -35.78 14.91
N GLN A 349 -6.21 -34.51 15.23
CA GLN A 349 -6.30 -33.99 16.60
C GLN A 349 -7.73 -34.05 17.14
N ILE A 350 -8.74 -33.66 16.34
CA ILE A 350 -10.16 -33.76 16.73
C ILE A 350 -10.55 -35.22 17.01
N TYR A 351 -10.12 -36.16 16.17
CA TYR A 351 -10.39 -37.58 16.42
C TYR A 351 -9.76 -38.07 17.73
N LEU A 352 -8.52 -37.66 18.03
CA LEU A 352 -7.85 -37.99 19.30
C LEU A 352 -8.59 -37.42 20.51
N ILE A 353 -9.07 -36.17 20.43
CA ILE A 353 -9.84 -35.52 21.50
C ILE A 353 -11.17 -36.26 21.72
N ILE A 354 -11.90 -36.60 20.63
CA ILE A 354 -13.15 -37.36 20.72
C ILE A 354 -12.92 -38.73 21.35
N ILE A 355 -11.85 -39.42 20.98
CA ILE A 355 -11.48 -40.71 21.56
C ILE A 355 -11.17 -40.54 23.06
N ALA A 356 -10.36 -39.55 23.44
CA ALA A 356 -10.03 -39.28 24.83
C ALA A 356 -11.28 -38.97 25.68
N ILE A 357 -12.18 -38.12 25.19
CA ILE A 357 -13.46 -37.82 25.84
C ILE A 357 -14.30 -39.08 25.98
N SER A 358 -14.38 -39.91 24.92
CA SER A 358 -15.15 -41.15 24.94
C SER A 358 -14.60 -42.16 25.95
N VAL A 359 -13.28 -42.24 26.09
CA VAL A 359 -12.61 -43.10 27.10
C VAL A 359 -12.89 -42.59 28.51
N VAL A 360 -12.79 -41.28 28.76
CA VAL A 360 -13.10 -40.68 30.08
C VAL A 360 -14.57 -40.91 30.46
N ILE A 361 -15.50 -40.72 29.53
CA ILE A 361 -16.93 -41.01 29.74
C ILE A 361 -17.13 -42.51 30.00
N GLY A 362 -16.48 -43.38 29.22
CA GLY A 362 -16.55 -44.83 29.39
C GLY A 362 -16.04 -45.28 30.77
N LEU A 363 -14.88 -44.79 31.20
CA LEU A 363 -14.31 -45.09 32.51
C LEU A 363 -15.17 -44.52 33.64
N GLY A 364 -15.73 -43.31 33.47
CA GLY A 364 -16.66 -42.71 34.42
C GLY A 364 -17.95 -43.53 34.57
N LEU A 365 -18.51 -44.02 33.47
CA LEU A 365 -19.67 -44.93 33.48
C LEU A 365 -19.35 -46.27 34.14
N ILE A 366 -18.18 -46.86 33.86
CA ILE A 366 -17.71 -48.10 34.50
C ILE A 366 -17.58 -47.89 36.01
N ALA A 367 -16.95 -46.80 36.45
CA ALA A 367 -16.85 -46.47 37.88
C ALA A 367 -18.23 -46.29 38.53
N LEU A 368 -19.18 -45.66 37.84
CA LEU A 368 -20.57 -45.48 38.29
C LEU A 368 -21.34 -46.81 38.42
N ILE A 369 -21.08 -47.76 37.52
CA ILE A 369 -21.64 -49.12 37.57
C ILE A 369 -21.09 -49.90 38.77
N PHE A 370 -19.80 -49.77 39.06
CA PHE A 370 -19.19 -50.41 40.24
C PHE A 370 -19.54 -49.72 41.56
N ALA A 371 -19.83 -48.42 41.55
CA ALA A 371 -20.18 -47.65 42.74
C ALA A 371 -21.68 -47.68 43.10
N SER A 372 -22.57 -48.03 42.17
CA SER A 372 -24.02 -48.02 42.40
C SER A 372 -24.68 -49.34 41.99
N SER A 373 -25.15 -50.10 42.98
CA SER A 373 -25.85 -51.39 42.82
C SER A 373 -27.28 -51.27 42.27
N GLY A 374 -27.54 -50.35 41.33
CA GLY A 374 -28.85 -50.24 40.68
C GLY A 374 -29.04 -49.13 39.64
N VAL A 375 -28.14 -48.15 39.54
CA VAL A 375 -28.32 -46.98 38.65
C VAL A 375 -27.56 -47.11 37.32
N GLY A 376 -26.59 -48.03 37.24
CA GLY A 376 -25.74 -48.23 36.05
C GLY A 376 -26.50 -48.61 34.77
N ALA A 377 -27.61 -49.35 34.88
CA ALA A 377 -28.36 -49.80 33.70
C ALA A 377 -29.02 -48.64 32.92
N VAL A 378 -29.52 -47.61 33.62
CA VAL A 378 -30.17 -46.45 32.99
C VAL A 378 -29.13 -45.57 32.28
N GLY A 379 -27.94 -45.41 32.88
CA GLY A 379 -26.83 -44.66 32.28
C GLY A 379 -26.31 -45.29 30.98
N ILE A 380 -26.18 -46.62 30.93
CA ILE A 380 -25.74 -47.35 29.73
C ILE A 380 -26.77 -47.18 28.59
N VAL A 381 -28.07 -47.31 28.88
CA VAL A 381 -29.12 -47.15 27.87
C VAL A 381 -29.15 -45.73 27.31
N PHE A 382 -28.96 -44.71 28.16
CA PHE A 382 -28.91 -43.31 27.74
C PHE A 382 -27.66 -43.00 26.90
N ALA A 383 -26.49 -43.52 27.28
CA ALA A 383 -25.25 -43.35 26.53
C ALA A 383 -25.32 -44.03 25.15
N ILE A 384 -25.84 -45.26 25.07
CA ILE A 384 -26.07 -45.97 23.80
C ILE A 384 -27.03 -45.19 22.91
N TRP A 385 -28.08 -44.59 23.49
CA TRP A 385 -29.05 -43.78 22.74
C TRP A 385 -28.42 -42.50 22.16
N ILE A 386 -27.58 -41.80 22.92
CA ILE A 386 -26.86 -40.60 22.45
C ILE A 386 -25.89 -40.97 21.31
N ILE A 387 -25.09 -42.03 21.47
CA ILE A 387 -24.14 -42.48 20.43
C ILE A 387 -24.88 -42.84 19.14
N ARG A 388 -26.01 -43.56 19.26
CA ARG A 388 -26.87 -43.89 18.09
C ARG A 388 -27.42 -42.66 17.37
N ARG A 389 -27.69 -41.58 18.11
CA ARG A 389 -28.24 -40.34 17.55
C ARG A 389 -27.17 -39.50 16.87
N ILE A 390 -25.93 -39.54 17.36
CA ILE A 390 -24.78 -38.87 16.75
C ILE A 390 -24.34 -39.59 15.47
N MET A 391 -24.31 -40.93 15.45
CA MET A 391 -23.91 -41.71 14.26
C MET A 391 -24.92 -41.69 13.10
N LYS A 392 -26.15 -41.20 13.32
CA LYS A 392 -27.20 -41.09 12.29
C LYS A 392 -27.25 -39.72 11.59
N ARG A 393 -26.42 -38.77 12.00
CA ARG A 393 -26.20 -37.49 11.30
C ARG A 393 -24.82 -37.52 10.66
#